data_AF-A0A6G6K7T1-F1
#
_entry.id   AF-A0A6G6K7T1-F1
#
_cell.length_a   1.000
_cell.length_b   1.000
_cell.length_c   1.000
_cell.angle_alpha   90.00
_cell.angle_beta   90.00
_cell.angle_gamma   90.00
#
_symmetry.space_group_name_H-M   'P 1'
#
loop_
_entity.id
_entity.type
_entity.pdbx_description
1 polymer ?
#
loop_
_entity_poly.entity_id
_entity_poly.type
_entity_poly.pdbx_seq_one_letter_code
_entity_poly.pdbx_strand_id
1 'polypeptide(L)' 'MQAAERIANLIQRRPKLGDDEAALACLVGMTPYHLTRCFLQYHGASLRQFAHDTHRDSDRCQKATADWVLLAL' A
#
# COMPACT_ATOMS: atom_id res chain seq x y z
N MET A 1 3.78 15.47 -7.40
CA MET A 1 2.36 15.09 -7.58
C MET A 1 1.84 14.57 -6.23
N GLN A 2 1.23 15.42 -5.40
CA GLN A 2 0.92 15.09 -4.00
C GLN A 2 -0.15 13.99 -3.80
N ALA A 3 -1.00 13.73 -4.81
CA ALA A 3 -2.10 12.76 -4.69
C ALA A 3 -1.61 11.30 -4.67
N ALA A 4 -0.66 10.93 -5.56
CA ALA A 4 -0.10 9.58 -5.62
C ALA A 4 0.64 9.21 -4.32
N GLU A 5 1.47 10.12 -3.80
CA GLU A 5 2.16 9.92 -2.52
C GLU A 5 1.19 9.79 -1.34
N ARG A 6 0.11 10.58 -1.33
CA ARG A 6 -0.95 10.45 -0.31
C ARG A 6 -1.63 9.09 -0.37
N ILE A 7 -1.93 8.58 -1.56
CA ILE A 7 -2.52 7.25 -1.76
C ILE A 7 -1.56 6.16 -1.27
N ALA A 8 -0.28 6.26 -1.64
CA ALA A 8 0.74 5.30 -1.20
C ALA A 8 0.87 5.26 0.33
N ASN A 9 0.89 6.43 0.99
CA ASN A 9 0.94 6.52 2.45
C ASN A 9 -0.32 5.95 3.12
N LEU A 10 -1.51 6.15 2.53
CA LEU A 10 -2.75 5.55 3.01
C LEU A 10 -2.73 4.03 2.90
N ILE A 11 -2.26 3.48 1.78
CA ILE A 11 -2.12 2.03 1.57
C ILE A 11 -1.08 1.46 2.54
N GLN A 12 0.03 2.16 2.78
CA GLN A 12 1.04 1.76 3.77
C GLN A 12 0.49 1.69 5.19
N ARG A 13 -0.33 2.66 5.60
CA ARG A 13 -0.94 2.66 6.93
C ARG A 13 -2.08 1.66 7.06
N ARG A 14 -2.76 1.35 5.96
CA ARG A 14 -3.94 0.47 5.93
C ARG A 14 -3.96 -0.33 4.61
N PRO A 15 -3.24 -1.46 4.53
CA PRO A 15 -3.13 -2.23 3.29
C PRO A 15 -4.49 -2.76 2.80
N LYS A 16 -5.45 -3.00 3.72
CA LYS A 16 -6.82 -3.38 3.39
C LYS A 16 -7.56 -2.35 2.52
N LEU A 17 -7.19 -1.07 2.57
CA LEU A 17 -7.78 -0.06 1.69
C LEU A 17 -7.33 -0.23 0.23
N GLY A 18 -6.20 -0.89 -0.02
CA GLY A 18 -5.72 -1.14 -1.37
C GLY A 18 -6.61 -2.10 -2.17
N ASP A 19 -7.43 -2.92 -1.51
CA ASP A 19 -8.46 -3.74 -2.14
C ASP A 19 -9.77 -2.96 -2.40
N ASP A 20 -9.94 -1.80 -1.76
CA ASP A 20 -11.16 -1.00 -1.79
C ASP A 20 -10.93 0.34 -2.53
N GLU A 21 -10.75 0.22 -3.85
CA GLU A 21 -10.42 1.35 -4.74
C GLU A 21 -11.45 2.49 -4.66
N ALA A 22 -12.73 2.17 -4.44
CA ALA A 22 -13.80 3.14 -4.29
C ALA A 22 -13.64 4.00 -3.01
N ALA A 23 -13.23 3.38 -1.90
CA ALA A 23 -13.00 4.10 -0.64
C ALA A 23 -11.78 5.03 -0.76
N LEU A 24 -10.71 4.57 -1.41
CA LEU A 24 -9.53 5.40 -1.72
C LEU A 24 -9.89 6.58 -2.63
N ALA A 25 -10.71 6.33 -3.66
CA ALA A 25 -11.20 7.34 -4.59
C ALA A 25 -11.97 8.44 -3.85
N CYS A 26 -12.90 8.06 -2.97
CA CYS A 26 -13.63 9.00 -2.11
C CYS A 26 -12.71 9.81 -1.18
N LEU A 27 -11.70 9.19 -0.58
CA LEU A 27 -10.78 9.87 0.35
C LEU A 27 -9.90 10.92 -0.34
N VAL A 28 -9.54 10.67 -1.60
CA VAL A 28 -8.67 11.55 -2.39
C VAL A 28 -9.49 12.58 -3.18
N GLY A 29 -10.81 12.41 -3.25
CA GLY A 29 -11.70 13.27 -4.03
C GLY A 29 -11.54 13.06 -5.53
N MET A 30 -11.23 11.84 -5.95
CA MET A 30 -11.06 11.47 -7.36
C MET A 30 -12.01 10.32 -7.73
N THR A 31 -12.30 10.15 -9.02
CA THR A 31 -12.96 8.93 -9.47
C THR A 31 -12.00 7.75 -9.40
N PRO A 32 -12.47 6.51 -9.17
CA PRO A 32 -11.63 5.32 -9.15
C PRO A 32 -10.75 5.20 -10.39
N TYR A 33 -11.34 5.41 -11.58
CA TYR A 33 -10.62 5.36 -12.85
C TYR A 33 -9.41 6.31 -12.91
N HIS A 34 -9.60 7.59 -12.56
CA HIS A 34 -8.51 8.58 -12.54
C HIS A 34 -7.47 8.27 -11.47
N LEU A 35 -7.90 7.73 -10.33
CA LEU A 35 -7.01 7.34 -9.25
C LEU A 35 -6.09 6.20 -9.69
N THR A 36 -6.65 5.09 -10.20
CA THR A 36 -5.88 3.94 -10.66
C THR A 36 -4.93 4.33 -11.79
N ARG A 37 -5.38 5.17 -12.73
CA ARG A 37 -4.54 5.64 -13.83
C ARG A 37 -3.39 6.55 -13.36
N CYS A 38 -3.66 7.49 -12.46
CA CYS A 38 -2.61 8.33 -11.86
C CYS A 38 -1.60 7.50 -11.07
N PHE A 39 -2.10 6.53 -10.30
CA PHE A 39 -1.25 5.70 -9.46
C PHE A 39 -0.36 4.78 -10.30
N LEU A 40 -0.93 4.15 -11.32
CA LEU A 40 -0.18 3.32 -12.28
C LEU A 40 0.88 4.13 -13.03
N GLN A 41 0.54 5.35 -13.45
CA GLN A 41 1.49 6.22 -14.15
C GLN A 41 2.66 6.66 -13.26
N TYR A 42 2.42 6.83 -11.95
CA TYR A 42 3.43 7.33 -11.02
C TYR A 42 4.30 6.22 -10.43
N HIS A 43 3.69 5.11 -10.01
CA HIS A 43 4.37 4.00 -9.34
C HIS A 43 4.68 2.81 -10.26
N GLY A 44 4.14 2.79 -11.49
CA GLY A 44 4.30 1.65 -12.41
C GLY A 44 3.56 0.38 -11.97
N ALA A 45 2.77 0.43 -10.89
CA ALA A 45 2.08 -0.70 -10.30
C ALA A 45 0.61 -0.38 -10.04
N SER A 46 -0.24 -1.41 -10.04
CA SER A 46 -1.63 -1.30 -9.62
C SER A 46 -1.73 -1.12 -8.10
N LEU A 47 -2.83 -0.51 -7.63
CA LEU A 47 -3.08 -0.27 -6.19
C LEU A 47 -3.06 -1.57 -5.39
N ARG A 48 -3.71 -2.61 -5.90
CA ARG A 48 -3.75 -3.95 -5.27
C ARG A 48 -2.37 -4.58 -5.20
N GLN A 49 -1.57 -4.46 -6.26
CA GLN A 49 -0.22 -4.99 -6.28
C GLN A 49 0.69 -4.25 -5.29
N PHE A 50 0.57 -2.92 -5.21
CA PHE A 50 1.29 -2.11 -4.23
C PHE A 50 0.89 -2.47 -2.79
N ALA A 51 -0.42 -2.64 -2.52
CA ALA A 51 -0.92 -3.05 -1.22
C ALA A 51 -0.45 -4.45 -0.81
N HIS A 52 -0.43 -5.39 -1.75
CA HIS A 52 0.06 -6.74 -1.54
C HIS A 52 1.57 -6.77 -1.27
N ASP A 53 2.35 -5.98 -2.00
CA ASP A 53 3.80 -5.87 -1.78
C ASP A 53 4.12 -5.26 -0.40
N THR A 54 3.37 -4.22 -0.02
CA THR A 54 3.47 -3.58 1.30
C THR A 54 3.11 -4.53 2.44
N HIS A 55 2.11 -5.40 2.23
CA HIS A 55 1.74 -6.43 3.19
C HIS A 55 2.82 -7.51 3.34
N ARG A 56 3.44 -7.93 2.23
CA ARG A 56 4.58 -8.88 2.27
C ARG A 56 5.78 -8.31 3.00
N ASP A 57 6.10 -7.03 2.83
CA ASP A 57 7.22 -6.39 3.52
C ASP A 57 6.98 -6.31 5.05
N SER A 58 5.74 -6.01 5.46
CA SER A 58 5.35 -6.01 6.88
C SER A 58 5.41 -7.41 7.52
N ASP A 59 4.96 -8.45 6.80
CA ASP A 59 5.07 -9.85 7.27
C ASP A 59 6.54 -10.29 7.40
N ARG A 60 7.39 -9.80 6.49
CA ARG A 60 8.84 -10.06 6.50
C ARG A 60 9.55 -9.35 7.67
N CYS A 61 9.18 -8.11 7.99
CA CYS A 61 9.70 -7.42 9.17
C CYS A 61 9.29 -8.12 10.48
N GLN A 62 8.05 -8.59 10.60
CA GLN A 62 7.61 -9.31 11.80
C GLN A 62 8.32 -10.66 11.96
N LYS A 63 8.48 -11.44 10.88
CA LYS A 63 9.23 -12.71 10.93
C LYS A 63 10.72 -12.52 11.19
N ALA A 64 11.35 -11.51 10.58
CA ALA A 64 12.75 -11.21 10.84
C ALA A 64 12.99 -10.89 12.32
N THR A 65 12.08 -10.18 12.96
CA THR A 65 12.19 -9.85 14.40
C THR A 65 12.07 -11.09 15.29
N ALA A 66 11.25 -12.08 14.91
CA ALA A 66 11.11 -13.33 15.65
C ALA A 66 12.37 -14.22 15.57
N ASP A 67 13.11 -14.14 14.47
CA ASP A 67 14.34 -14.92 14.25
C ASP A 67 15.51 -14.41 15.14
N TRP A 68 15.63 -13.09 15.33
CA TRP A 68 16.65 -12.51 16.21
C TRP A 68 16.42 -12.78 17.70
N VAL A 69 15.17 -12.98 18.13
CA VAL A 69 14.87 -13.30 19.54
C VAL A 69 15.22 -14.75 19.88
N LEU A 70 15.18 -15.66 18.90
CA LEU A 70 15.53 -17.08 19.09
C LEU A 70 17.04 -17.35 19.05
N LEU A 71 17.84 -16.45 18.48
CA LEU A 71 19.31 -16.53 18.47
C LEU A 71 19.99 -15.93 19.72
N ALA A 72 19.21 -15.38 20.66
CA ALA A 72 19.69 -14.78 21.90
C ALA A 72 19.45 -15.64 23.16
N LEU A 73 19.03 -16.90 22.97
CA LEU A 73 18.89 -17.93 24.01
C LEU A 73 19.98 -19.02 23.85
#